data_AF-E4V5E0-F1
#
_entry.id   AF-E4V5E0-F1
#
_cell.length_a   1.000
_cell.length_b   1.000
_cell.length_c   1.000
_cell.angle_alpha   90.00
_cell.angle_beta   90.00
_cell.angle_gamma   90.00
#
_symmetry.space_group_name_H-M   'P 1'
#
loop_
_entity.id
_entity.type
_entity.pdbx_description
1 polymer ?
#
loop_
_entity_poly.entity_id
_entity_poly.type
_entity_poly.pdbx_seq_one_letter_code
_entity_poly.pdbx_strand_id
1 'polypeptide(L)'
;MDFTPQDFVHYLLAAAGAFANDQLGVFLVSEEDSDLVEKLWTGTEIADQVFVASDVRKDTPALYLLGEEERNIFFVGKENVLQWYRYDPDEEEWSEVEYNGKGELTVHPSGRISGCLSPWGEIVIFEGPENGLQAYRATDGERLEPLPPLPADLEPGTPHQAVLPGDGTVNLLYVHRDGRIHHLVAASPGLGEWKDEGVCFTYPSANRSEQIVSFIAIPQEDGSLEICALMSGGALVKVKSNGQITELGTVKQGQFTAHTSEECGIELIRGIKKGIKAVVGELKK
;
A
#
# COMPACT_ATOMS: atom_id res chain seq x y z
N MET A 1 17.63 9.65 -7.15
CA MET A 1 16.80 9.00 -8.17
C MET A 1 15.62 9.91 -8.40
N ASP A 2 15.46 10.32 -9.65
CA ASP A 2 14.21 10.94 -10.11
C ASP A 2 13.30 9.76 -10.49
N PHE A 3 12.25 9.48 -9.72
CA PHE A 3 11.27 8.48 -10.14
C PHE A 3 10.60 8.99 -11.39
N THR A 4 10.47 8.09 -12.34
CA THR A 4 9.70 8.30 -13.54
C THR A 4 8.25 7.84 -13.32
N PRO A 5 7.32 8.27 -14.19
CA PRO A 5 5.99 7.69 -14.21
C PRO A 5 6.00 6.17 -14.43
N GLN A 6 6.98 5.63 -15.15
CA GLN A 6 7.13 4.19 -15.37
C GLN A 6 7.40 3.45 -14.06
N ASP A 7 8.18 4.04 -13.15
CA ASP A 7 8.45 3.43 -11.84
C ASP A 7 7.19 3.39 -10.96
N PHE A 8 6.30 4.39 -11.09
CA PHE A 8 4.97 4.34 -10.46
C PHE A 8 4.10 3.22 -11.02
N VAL A 9 4.16 2.98 -12.33
CA VAL A 9 3.42 1.88 -12.94
C VAL A 9 3.91 0.55 -12.39
N HIS A 10 5.23 0.36 -12.26
CA HIS A 10 5.77 -0.85 -11.63
C HIS A 10 5.30 -1.01 -10.18
N TYR A 11 5.31 0.07 -9.39
CA TYR A 11 4.80 0.06 -8.02
C TYR A 11 3.30 -0.28 -7.95
N LEU A 12 2.47 0.35 -8.78
CA LEU A 12 1.01 0.18 -8.76
C LEU A 12 0.54 -1.18 -9.27
N LEU A 13 1.37 -1.87 -10.06
CA LEU A 13 1.13 -3.22 -10.57
C LEU A 13 1.75 -4.32 -9.72
N ALA A 14 2.66 -3.98 -8.80
CA ALA A 14 3.25 -4.93 -7.87
C ALA A 14 2.21 -5.38 -6.81
N ALA A 15 2.46 -6.54 -6.20
CA ALA A 15 1.68 -7.02 -5.05
C ALA A 15 1.85 -6.09 -3.84
N ALA A 16 3.07 -5.58 -3.65
CA ALA A 16 3.42 -4.55 -2.68
C ALA A 16 4.65 -3.78 -3.16
N GLY A 17 4.93 -2.64 -2.53
CA GLY A 17 6.22 -1.98 -2.66
C GLY A 17 6.58 -1.15 -1.45
N ALA A 18 7.88 -0.93 -1.26
CA ALA A 18 8.42 -0.08 -0.21
C ALA A 18 9.58 0.76 -0.74
N PHE A 19 9.59 2.05 -0.40
CA PHE A 19 10.65 2.96 -0.83
C PHE A 19 11.86 2.81 0.09
N ALA A 20 13.01 2.40 -0.46
CA ALA A 20 14.21 2.18 0.34
C ALA A 20 14.65 3.45 1.09
N ASN A 21 14.99 3.28 2.37
CA ASN A 21 15.35 4.36 3.29
C ASN A 21 16.80 4.84 3.10
N ASP A 22 17.71 3.90 2.88
CA ASP A 22 19.16 4.02 2.90
C ASP A 22 19.82 3.87 1.52
N GLN A 23 19.14 3.21 0.58
CA GLN A 23 19.61 3.02 -0.79
C GLN A 23 18.71 3.67 -1.86
N LEU A 24 19.26 3.78 -3.06
CA LEU A 24 18.51 4.22 -4.23
C LEU A 24 17.73 3.05 -4.80
N GLY A 25 16.41 3.17 -4.81
CA GLY A 25 15.53 2.17 -5.39
C GLY A 25 14.21 2.05 -4.64
N VAL A 26 13.41 1.13 -5.13
CA VAL A 26 12.14 0.72 -4.54
C VAL A 26 12.13 -0.80 -4.52
N PHE A 27 11.83 -1.36 -3.36
CA PHE A 27 11.53 -2.77 -3.28
C PHE A 27 10.14 -3.00 -3.85
N LEU A 28 10.04 -3.91 -4.79
CA LEU A 28 8.80 -4.35 -5.42
C LEU A 28 8.61 -5.81 -5.10
N VAL A 29 7.40 -6.17 -4.68
CA VAL A 29 7.03 -7.56 -4.43
C VAL A 29 6.10 -8.01 -5.54
N SER A 30 6.39 -9.14 -6.16
CA SER A 30 5.60 -9.71 -7.25
C SER A 30 5.32 -11.19 -7.03
N GLU A 31 4.14 -11.63 -7.46
CA GLU A 31 3.83 -13.06 -7.60
C GLU A 31 4.35 -13.57 -8.94
N GLU A 32 5.18 -14.61 -8.90
CA GLU A 32 5.77 -15.27 -10.07
C GLU A 32 5.61 -16.78 -9.90
N ASP A 33 4.80 -17.42 -10.73
CA ASP A 33 4.56 -18.87 -10.69
C ASP A 33 4.11 -19.41 -9.31
N SER A 34 3.24 -18.66 -8.60
CA SER A 34 2.80 -18.95 -7.22
C SER A 34 3.88 -18.80 -6.13
N ASP A 35 5.01 -18.19 -6.47
CA ASP A 35 6.02 -17.74 -5.52
C ASP A 35 5.93 -16.22 -5.35
N LEU A 36 6.17 -15.75 -4.13
CA LEU A 36 6.30 -14.34 -3.82
C LEU A 36 7.77 -13.97 -3.81
N VAL A 37 8.14 -12.95 -4.57
CA VAL A 37 9.52 -12.54 -4.78
C VAL A 37 9.67 -11.05 -4.54
N GLU A 38 10.67 -10.67 -3.77
CA GLU A 38 11.10 -9.28 -3.61
C GLU A 38 12.17 -8.93 -4.65
N LYS A 39 12.06 -7.75 -5.25
CA LYS A 39 13.00 -7.20 -6.24
C LYS A 39 13.39 -5.77 -5.88
N LEU A 40 14.67 -5.47 -5.85
CA LEU A 40 15.16 -4.09 -5.72
C LEU A 40 15.23 -3.44 -7.11
N TRP A 41 14.27 -2.58 -7.42
CA TRP A 41 14.23 -1.83 -8.67
C TRP A 41 14.97 -0.49 -8.56
N THR A 42 15.93 -0.26 -9.45
CA THR A 42 16.79 0.95 -9.46
C THR A 42 16.34 2.01 -10.46
N GLY A 43 15.16 1.88 -11.06
CA GLY A 43 14.69 2.77 -12.13
C GLY A 43 15.13 2.33 -13.53
N THR A 44 16.16 1.49 -13.62
CA THR A 44 16.69 0.98 -14.88
C THR A 44 16.81 -0.54 -14.91
N GLU A 45 17.07 -1.17 -13.76
CA GLU A 45 17.27 -2.62 -13.66
C GLU A 45 16.83 -3.15 -12.29
N ILE A 46 16.73 -4.48 -12.19
CA ILE A 46 16.59 -5.20 -10.93
C ILE A 46 18.01 -5.44 -10.41
N ALA A 47 18.39 -4.76 -9.33
CA ALA A 47 19.72 -4.88 -8.74
C ALA A 47 19.86 -6.08 -7.81
N ASP A 48 18.76 -6.50 -7.21
CA ASP A 48 18.72 -7.62 -6.27
C ASP A 48 17.35 -8.31 -6.30
N GLN A 49 17.32 -9.59 -5.96
CA GLN A 49 16.12 -10.41 -5.93
C GLN A 49 16.20 -11.47 -4.83
N VAL A 50 15.20 -11.48 -3.95
CA VAL A 50 15.11 -12.39 -2.81
C VAL A 50 13.78 -13.14 -2.85
N PHE A 51 13.83 -14.45 -2.66
CA PHE A 51 12.63 -15.28 -2.51
C PHE A 51 11.97 -14.98 -1.16
N VAL A 52 10.64 -14.83 -1.14
CA VAL A 52 9.88 -14.55 0.07
C VAL A 52 9.14 -15.79 0.55
N ALA A 53 8.28 -16.37 -0.29
CA ALA A 53 7.44 -17.49 0.08
C ALA A 53 6.93 -18.24 -1.17
N SER A 54 6.57 -19.52 -1.00
CA SER A 54 5.89 -20.32 -2.03
C SER A 54 4.42 -20.54 -1.68
N ASP A 55 3.66 -21.12 -2.61
CA ASP A 55 2.23 -21.43 -2.42
C ASP A 55 1.41 -20.19 -2.00
N VAL A 56 1.72 -19.05 -2.62
CA VAL A 56 0.89 -17.85 -2.45
C VAL A 56 -0.36 -17.93 -3.31
N ARG A 57 -1.36 -17.13 -2.95
CA ARG A 57 -2.56 -17.00 -3.78
C ARG A 57 -2.17 -16.40 -5.14
N LYS A 58 -2.81 -16.87 -6.21
CA LYS A 58 -2.70 -16.20 -7.51
C LYS A 58 -3.15 -14.74 -7.38
N ASP A 59 -2.41 -13.82 -8.00
CA ASP A 59 -2.67 -12.38 -7.88
C ASP A 59 -2.69 -11.95 -6.38
N THR A 60 -1.82 -12.53 -5.54
CA THR A 60 -1.80 -12.22 -4.11
C THR A 60 -1.51 -10.75 -3.89
N PRO A 61 -2.31 -10.05 -3.06
CA PRO A 61 -1.94 -8.75 -2.55
C PRO A 61 -0.91 -8.97 -1.45
N ALA A 62 -0.04 -7.98 -1.24
CA ALA A 62 0.90 -7.99 -0.14
C ALA A 62 0.97 -6.59 0.49
N LEU A 63 1.50 -6.55 1.71
CA LEU A 63 1.81 -5.34 2.44
C LEU A 63 3.26 -5.45 2.86
N TYR A 64 4.09 -4.54 2.36
CA TYR A 64 5.48 -4.43 2.74
C TYR A 64 5.67 -3.23 3.64
N LEU A 65 6.01 -3.49 4.90
CA LEU A 65 6.39 -2.51 5.89
C LEU A 65 7.92 -2.50 6.08
N LEU A 66 8.53 -1.38 5.73
CA LEU A 66 9.98 -1.14 5.82
C LEU A 66 10.27 -0.13 6.94
N GLY A 67 10.66 -0.64 8.10
CA GLY A 67 11.15 0.13 9.24
C GLY A 67 12.61 0.57 9.07
N GLU A 68 13.20 1.13 10.13
CA GLU A 68 14.65 1.39 10.14
C GLU A 68 15.46 0.12 10.39
N GLU A 69 14.98 -0.74 11.28
CA GLU A 69 15.70 -1.95 11.72
C GLU A 69 14.96 -3.24 11.32
N GLU A 70 13.66 -3.15 11.01
CA GLU A 70 12.83 -4.31 10.67
C GLU A 70 12.17 -4.19 9.30
N ARG A 71 12.02 -5.33 8.63
CA ARG A 71 11.30 -5.49 7.38
C ARG A 71 10.28 -6.60 7.57
N ASN A 72 9.01 -6.25 7.43
CA ASN A 72 7.91 -7.18 7.57
C ASN A 72 7.09 -7.20 6.28
N ILE A 73 6.69 -8.40 5.87
CA ILE A 73 5.78 -8.58 4.76
C ILE A 73 4.59 -9.42 5.19
N PHE A 74 3.40 -8.92 4.89
CA PHE A 74 2.15 -9.63 5.08
C PHE A 74 1.56 -9.92 3.70
N PHE A 75 1.09 -11.14 3.47
CA PHE A 75 0.54 -11.54 2.17
C PHE A 75 -0.55 -12.60 2.35
N VAL A 76 -1.20 -12.97 1.25
CA VAL A 76 -2.29 -13.96 1.28
C VAL A 76 -1.80 -15.29 0.70
N GLY A 77 -1.76 -16.31 1.55
CA GLY A 77 -1.44 -17.68 1.12
C GLY A 77 -2.55 -18.27 0.24
N LYS A 78 -2.24 -19.39 -0.43
CA LYS A 78 -3.15 -20.10 -1.36
C LYS A 78 -4.52 -20.46 -0.79
N GLU A 79 -4.63 -20.65 0.52
CA GLU A 79 -5.89 -20.95 1.22
C GLU A 79 -6.68 -19.68 1.62
N ASN A 80 -6.26 -18.50 1.13
CA ASN A 80 -6.77 -17.20 1.55
C ASN A 80 -6.53 -16.89 3.04
N VAL A 81 -5.43 -17.37 3.59
CA VAL A 81 -5.03 -17.10 4.98
C VAL A 81 -3.90 -16.07 4.99
N LEU A 82 -4.00 -15.08 5.87
CA LEU A 82 -2.95 -14.10 6.10
C LEU A 82 -1.64 -14.77 6.55
N GLN A 83 -0.55 -14.47 5.87
CA GLN A 83 0.80 -14.88 6.22
C GLN A 83 1.61 -13.65 6.67
N TRP A 84 2.57 -13.85 7.55
CA TRP A 84 3.48 -12.81 8.04
C TRP A 84 4.90 -13.34 8.03
N TYR A 85 5.78 -12.68 7.28
CA TYR A 85 7.20 -13.00 7.18
C TYR A 85 8.02 -11.79 7.60
N ARG A 86 9.18 -12.04 8.18
CA ARG A 86 10.16 -11.05 8.60
C ARG A 86 11.50 -11.35 7.93
N TYR A 87 12.18 -10.30 7.49
CA TYR A 87 13.52 -10.45 6.91
C TYR A 87 14.56 -10.64 8.02
N ASP A 88 15.40 -11.65 7.89
CA ASP A 88 16.59 -11.86 8.70
C ASP A 88 17.81 -11.25 7.98
N PRO A 89 18.42 -10.17 8.50
CA PRO A 89 19.59 -9.56 7.86
C PRO A 89 20.87 -10.38 8.00
N ASP A 90 20.97 -11.29 8.96
CA ASP A 90 22.14 -12.14 9.16
C ASP A 90 22.12 -13.33 8.18
N GLU A 91 20.93 -13.86 7.87
CA GLU A 91 20.73 -14.94 6.92
C GLU A 91 20.41 -14.45 5.49
N GLU A 92 20.14 -13.16 5.32
CA GLU A 92 19.74 -12.51 4.07
C GLU A 92 18.48 -13.14 3.44
N GLU A 93 17.56 -13.64 4.26
CA GLU A 93 16.36 -14.34 3.80
C GLU A 93 15.09 -13.92 4.55
N TRP A 94 13.94 -14.23 3.95
CA TRP A 94 12.65 -14.04 4.58
C TRP A 94 12.25 -15.30 5.35
N SER A 95 11.94 -15.12 6.63
CA SER A 95 11.48 -16.19 7.51
C SER A 95 10.03 -15.98 7.94
N GLU A 96 9.30 -17.08 8.04
CA GLU A 96 7.92 -17.06 8.51
C GLU A 96 7.86 -16.70 10.00
N VAL A 97 6.93 -15.80 10.36
CA VAL A 97 6.64 -15.46 11.75
C VAL A 97 5.51 -16.36 12.24
N GLU A 98 5.75 -17.10 13.32
CA GLU A 98 4.72 -17.85 14.02
C GLU A 98 3.92 -16.91 14.93
N TYR A 99 2.61 -16.84 14.74
CA TYR A 99 1.76 -15.95 15.53
C TYR A 99 0.49 -16.64 16.02
N ASN A 100 -0.06 -16.15 17.13
CA ASN A 100 -1.29 -16.71 17.70
C ASN A 100 -2.48 -16.52 16.75
N GLY A 101 -3.20 -17.59 16.45
CA GLY A 101 -4.33 -17.57 15.51
C GLY A 101 -3.93 -17.69 14.04
N LYS A 102 -2.68 -18.09 13.75
CA LYS A 102 -2.26 -18.48 12.39
C LYS A 102 -3.20 -19.56 11.84
N GLY A 103 -3.65 -19.39 10.60
CA GLY A 103 -4.67 -20.25 9.99
C GLY A 103 -6.10 -19.76 10.20
N GLU A 104 -6.36 -18.89 11.17
CA GLU A 104 -7.72 -18.42 11.49
C GLU A 104 -8.04 -17.07 10.80
N LEU A 105 -7.02 -16.29 10.45
CA LEU A 105 -7.18 -15.00 9.79
C LEU A 105 -7.38 -15.18 8.28
N THR A 106 -8.61 -15.47 7.89
CA THR A 106 -9.01 -15.60 6.49
C THR A 106 -9.26 -14.25 5.84
N VAL A 107 -8.74 -14.06 4.63
CA VAL A 107 -8.95 -12.91 3.76
C VAL A 107 -10.00 -13.28 2.71
N HIS A 108 -10.81 -12.32 2.27
CA HIS A 108 -11.73 -12.52 1.16
C HIS A 108 -10.97 -12.98 -0.10
N PRO A 109 -11.50 -13.91 -0.93
CA PRO A 109 -10.79 -14.43 -2.11
C PRO A 109 -10.35 -13.38 -3.14
N SER A 110 -11.09 -12.28 -3.25
CA SER A 110 -10.70 -11.11 -4.05
C SER A 110 -10.08 -9.98 -3.23
N GLY A 111 -10.05 -10.11 -1.91
CA GLY A 111 -9.74 -9.02 -1.00
C GLY A 111 -8.29 -8.58 -1.04
N ARG A 112 -8.04 -7.32 -0.70
CA ARG A 112 -6.71 -6.70 -0.65
C ARG A 112 -6.17 -6.60 0.77
N ILE A 113 -4.90 -6.20 0.86
CA ILE A 113 -4.21 -5.88 2.10
C ILE A 113 -3.54 -4.52 1.96
N SER A 114 -3.52 -3.76 3.05
CA SER A 114 -2.81 -2.50 3.18
C SER A 114 -2.43 -2.28 4.63
N GLY A 115 -1.63 -1.27 4.92
CA GLY A 115 -1.23 -1.01 6.28
C GLY A 115 -0.17 0.07 6.36
N CYS A 116 0.26 0.35 7.58
CA CYS A 116 1.32 1.32 7.83
C CYS A 116 2.07 0.99 9.11
N LEU A 117 3.31 1.47 9.19
CA LEU A 117 4.08 1.49 10.42
C LEU A 117 3.54 2.55 11.38
N SER A 118 3.43 2.23 12.66
CA SER A 118 3.10 3.18 13.72
C SER A 118 4.09 3.08 14.88
N PRO A 119 4.21 4.11 15.73
CA PRO A 119 5.01 4.05 16.96
C PRO A 119 4.68 2.92 17.94
N TRP A 120 3.56 2.22 17.74
CA TRP A 120 3.04 1.21 18.66
C TRP A 120 2.88 -0.16 18.00
N GLY A 121 3.53 -0.38 16.86
CA GLY A 121 3.46 -1.62 16.08
C GLY A 121 2.90 -1.40 14.69
N GLU A 122 2.91 -2.45 13.88
CA GLU A 122 2.41 -2.39 12.52
C GLU A 122 0.90 -2.51 12.47
N ILE A 123 0.27 -1.70 11.64
CA ILE A 123 -1.17 -1.78 11.39
C ILE A 123 -1.36 -2.54 10.08
N VAL A 124 -2.11 -3.64 10.14
CA VAL A 124 -2.45 -4.48 9.00
C VAL A 124 -3.95 -4.42 8.80
N ILE A 125 -4.38 -4.06 7.59
CA ILE A 125 -5.79 -3.90 7.22
C ILE A 125 -6.06 -4.78 6.00
N PHE A 126 -7.06 -5.62 6.07
CA PHE A 126 -7.47 -6.48 4.96
C PHE A 126 -8.98 -6.71 4.96
N GLU A 127 -9.49 -7.21 3.84
CA GLU A 127 -10.90 -7.52 3.70
C GLU A 127 -11.20 -8.94 4.22
N GLY A 128 -12.06 -9.05 5.23
CA GLY A 128 -12.50 -10.34 5.79
C GLY A 128 -13.58 -11.03 4.93
N PRO A 129 -13.93 -12.28 5.22
CA PRO A 129 -14.88 -13.08 4.42
C PRO A 129 -16.33 -12.57 4.48
N GLU A 130 -16.71 -11.81 5.52
CA GLU A 130 -18.07 -11.31 5.71
C GLU A 130 -18.37 -9.97 5.01
N ASN A 131 -17.52 -9.57 4.04
CA ASN A 131 -17.56 -8.27 3.36
C ASN A 131 -17.35 -7.10 4.34
N GLY A 132 -16.09 -6.72 4.54
CA GLY A 132 -15.72 -5.55 5.34
C GLY A 132 -14.23 -5.53 5.63
N LEU A 133 -13.71 -4.34 5.95
CA LEU A 133 -12.32 -4.21 6.40
C LEU A 133 -12.18 -4.66 7.86
N GLN A 134 -11.11 -5.39 8.11
CA GLN A 134 -10.62 -5.74 9.43
C GLN A 134 -9.25 -5.08 9.62
N ALA A 135 -8.97 -4.60 10.83
CA ALA A 135 -7.67 -4.06 11.19
C ALA A 135 -7.10 -4.87 12.34
N TYR A 136 -5.80 -5.11 12.27
CA TYR A 136 -5.02 -5.76 13.31
C TYR A 136 -3.76 -4.95 13.58
N ARG A 137 -3.29 -5.01 14.82
CA ARG A 137 -1.98 -4.54 15.21
C ARG A 137 -1.05 -5.74 15.36
N ALA A 138 0.00 -5.79 14.54
CA ALA A 138 1.15 -6.64 14.81
C ALA A 138 2.02 -5.97 15.89
N THR A 139 2.40 -6.76 16.88
CA THR A 139 3.21 -6.34 18.03
C THR A 139 4.46 -7.22 18.11
N ASP A 140 5.50 -6.71 18.78
CA ASP A 140 6.78 -7.39 18.99
C ASP A 140 6.66 -8.78 19.64
N GLY A 141 5.52 -9.07 20.29
CA GLY A 141 5.21 -10.39 20.85
C GLY A 141 4.67 -11.41 19.84
N GLU A 142 4.79 -11.15 18.54
CA GLU A 142 4.31 -12.01 17.44
C GLU A 142 2.81 -12.29 17.55
N ARG A 143 2.06 -11.21 17.79
CA ARG A 143 0.61 -11.24 17.95
C ARG A 143 -0.05 -10.25 17.04
N LEU A 144 -1.14 -10.69 16.42
CA LEU A 144 -2.09 -9.84 15.72
C LEU A 144 -3.26 -9.55 16.65
N GLU A 145 -3.25 -8.37 17.25
CA GLU A 145 -4.32 -7.90 18.13
C GLU A 145 -5.43 -7.23 17.29
N PRO A 146 -6.69 -7.68 17.38
CA PRO A 146 -7.76 -7.08 16.61
C PRO A 146 -8.01 -5.64 17.06
N LEU A 147 -8.15 -4.74 16.09
CA LEU A 147 -8.53 -3.36 16.31
C LEU A 147 -10.05 -3.18 16.13
N PRO A 148 -10.62 -2.06 16.58
CA PRO A 148 -12.03 -1.77 16.39
C PRO A 148 -12.47 -1.88 14.93
N PRO A 149 -13.73 -2.28 14.68
CA PRO A 149 -14.24 -2.44 13.32
C PRO A 149 -14.18 -1.13 12.55
N LEU A 150 -13.87 -1.20 11.26
CA LEU A 150 -13.80 -0.04 10.39
C LEU A 150 -15.17 0.21 9.75
N PRO A 151 -15.70 1.44 9.80
CA PRO A 151 -16.98 1.79 9.16
C PRO A 151 -16.83 1.99 7.64
N ALA A 152 -16.06 1.14 6.96
CA ALA A 152 -15.83 1.23 5.52
C ALA A 152 -16.87 0.43 4.74
N ASP A 153 -17.53 1.06 3.75
CA ASP A 153 -18.42 0.39 2.81
C ASP A 153 -17.78 0.26 1.42
N LEU A 154 -17.32 -0.93 1.10
CA LEU A 154 -16.59 -1.24 -0.12
C LEU A 154 -17.01 -2.60 -0.67
N GLU A 155 -16.83 -2.77 -1.99
CA GLU A 155 -16.94 -4.07 -2.62
C GLU A 155 -15.62 -4.84 -2.48
N PRO A 156 -15.66 -6.17 -2.31
CA PRO A 156 -14.43 -6.91 -2.13
C PRO A 156 -13.46 -6.83 -3.31
N GLY A 157 -12.19 -6.59 -3.04
CA GLY A 157 -11.11 -6.44 -4.01
C GLY A 157 -10.94 -5.03 -4.57
N THR A 158 -11.69 -4.06 -4.04
CA THR A 158 -11.49 -2.65 -4.37
C THR A 158 -10.24 -2.10 -3.67
N PRO A 159 -9.49 -1.18 -4.30
CA PRO A 159 -8.27 -0.64 -3.71
C PRO A 159 -8.51 0.09 -2.38
N HIS A 160 -7.63 -0.14 -1.41
CA HIS A 160 -7.53 0.64 -0.19
C HIS A 160 -6.06 0.79 0.24
N GLN A 161 -5.74 1.87 0.94
CA GLN A 161 -4.41 2.14 1.44
C GLN A 161 -4.45 2.92 2.75
N ALA A 162 -3.69 2.44 3.73
CA ALA A 162 -3.41 3.18 4.95
C ALA A 162 -2.08 3.94 4.84
N VAL A 163 -2.06 5.17 5.34
CA VAL A 163 -0.86 5.97 5.52
C VAL A 163 -0.88 6.61 6.89
N LEU A 164 0.27 6.68 7.55
CA LEU A 164 0.46 7.46 8.76
C LEU A 164 1.37 8.64 8.40
N PRO A 165 0.84 9.86 8.26
CA PRO A 165 1.66 11.07 8.20
C PRO A 165 2.28 11.37 9.57
N GLY A 166 3.22 12.32 9.61
CA GLY A 166 3.89 12.75 10.86
C GLY A 166 3.03 13.54 11.83
N ASP A 167 1.71 13.55 11.66
CA ASP A 167 0.75 14.15 12.59
C ASP A 167 0.16 13.13 13.59
N GLY A 168 0.60 11.86 13.48
CA GLY A 168 0.15 10.75 14.34
C GLY A 168 -1.23 10.22 14.01
N THR A 169 -1.86 10.67 12.91
CA THR A 169 -3.19 10.22 12.49
C THR A 169 -3.09 9.16 11.40
N VAL A 170 -3.68 7.99 11.63
CA VAL A 170 -3.79 6.96 10.57
C VAL A 170 -4.89 7.39 9.61
N ASN A 171 -4.54 7.51 8.35
CA ASN A 171 -5.42 7.85 7.25
C ASN A 171 -5.64 6.61 6.40
N LEU A 172 -6.87 6.12 6.32
CA LEU A 172 -7.26 5.02 5.45
C LEU A 172 -8.09 5.58 4.29
N LEU A 173 -7.54 5.48 3.08
CA LEU A 173 -8.23 5.79 1.85
C LEU A 173 -8.73 4.50 1.23
N TYR A 174 -9.94 4.49 0.70
CA TYR A 174 -10.50 3.30 0.08
C TYR A 174 -11.50 3.68 -1.01
N VAL A 175 -11.64 2.83 -2.02
CA VAL A 175 -12.68 2.97 -3.05
C VAL A 175 -13.99 2.45 -2.46
N HIS A 176 -14.88 3.38 -2.15
CA HIS A 176 -16.20 3.09 -1.61
C HIS A 176 -17.13 2.50 -2.68
N ARG A 177 -18.23 1.88 -2.26
CA ARG A 177 -19.25 1.26 -3.15
C ARG A 177 -19.86 2.21 -4.18
N ASP A 178 -19.81 3.53 -3.93
CA ASP A 178 -20.22 4.58 -4.88
C ASP A 178 -19.18 4.87 -5.99
N GLY A 179 -18.06 4.13 -5.97
CA GLY A 179 -16.94 4.25 -6.90
C GLY A 179 -16.00 5.41 -6.59
N ARG A 180 -16.18 6.14 -5.48
CA ARG A 180 -15.31 7.28 -5.11
C ARG A 180 -14.32 6.90 -4.02
N ILE A 181 -13.26 7.67 -3.89
CA ILE A 181 -12.31 7.49 -2.80
C ILE A 181 -12.84 8.20 -1.56
N HIS A 182 -13.14 7.40 -0.54
CA HIS A 182 -13.52 7.85 0.79
C HIS A 182 -12.33 7.76 1.73
N HIS A 183 -12.44 8.43 2.87
CA HIS A 183 -11.33 8.66 3.78
C HIS A 183 -11.78 8.51 5.24
N LEU A 184 -11.21 7.50 5.90
CA LEU A 184 -11.34 7.34 7.34
C LEU A 184 -10.07 7.81 8.04
N VAL A 185 -10.23 8.46 9.19
CA VAL A 185 -9.12 8.88 10.06
C VAL A 185 -9.28 8.32 11.46
N ALA A 186 -8.17 7.93 12.07
CA ALA A 186 -8.16 7.55 13.47
C ALA A 186 -6.85 7.96 14.15
N ALA A 187 -6.95 8.43 15.39
CA ALA A 187 -5.77 8.77 16.18
C ALA A 187 -5.04 7.49 16.64
N SER A 188 -3.73 7.45 16.43
CA SER A 188 -2.85 6.43 17.00
C SER A 188 -2.49 6.82 18.45
N PRO A 189 -2.25 5.89 19.41
CA PRO A 189 -2.27 4.43 19.31
C PRO A 189 -3.65 3.79 19.39
N GLY A 190 -4.70 4.54 19.77
CA GLY A 190 -5.95 3.91 20.15
C GLY A 190 -6.64 3.23 18.97
N LEU A 191 -6.62 3.89 17.81
CA LEU A 191 -7.51 3.57 16.67
C LEU A 191 -8.95 3.28 17.12
N GLY A 192 -9.33 3.94 18.24
CA GLY A 192 -10.48 3.57 19.07
C GLY A 192 -11.80 3.96 18.42
N GLU A 193 -11.77 5.06 17.66
CA GLU A 193 -12.89 5.56 16.88
C GLU A 193 -12.35 6.04 15.53
N TRP A 194 -12.77 5.35 14.46
CA TRP A 194 -12.57 5.83 13.10
C TRP A 194 -13.63 6.88 12.78
N LYS A 195 -13.18 8.07 12.36
CA LYS A 195 -14.04 9.12 11.85
C LYS A 195 -14.06 9.07 10.33
N ASP A 196 -15.25 9.05 9.76
CA ASP A 196 -15.45 9.18 8.33
C ASP A 196 -15.43 10.66 7.93
N GLU A 197 -14.45 11.05 7.10
CA GLU A 197 -14.36 12.38 6.49
C GLU A 197 -15.12 12.44 5.14
N GLY A 198 -15.68 11.31 4.69
CA GLY A 198 -16.44 11.17 3.47
C GLY A 198 -15.57 11.14 2.21
N VAL A 199 -16.12 11.66 1.11
CA VAL A 199 -15.43 11.73 -0.18
C VAL A 199 -14.30 12.74 -0.11
N CYS A 200 -13.06 12.26 -0.22
CA CYS A 200 -11.87 13.10 -0.10
C CYS A 200 -11.32 13.57 -1.46
N PHE A 201 -11.61 12.84 -2.54
CA PHE A 201 -11.09 13.15 -3.88
C PHE A 201 -12.17 13.23 -4.96
N THR A 202 -11.96 14.12 -5.92
CA THR A 202 -12.71 14.11 -7.18
C THR A 202 -12.44 12.79 -7.91
N TYR A 203 -13.50 12.21 -8.49
CA TYR A 203 -13.36 10.97 -9.24
C TYR A 203 -12.36 11.13 -10.41
N PRO A 204 -11.34 10.26 -10.52
CA PRO A 204 -10.19 10.48 -11.40
C PRO A 204 -10.45 10.32 -12.91
N SER A 205 -11.67 10.00 -13.35
CA SER A 205 -12.00 9.84 -14.77
C SER A 205 -13.30 10.55 -15.15
N ALA A 206 -13.32 11.12 -16.36
CA ALA A 206 -14.55 11.62 -16.98
C ALA A 206 -15.48 10.47 -17.41
N ASN A 207 -14.91 9.30 -17.71
CA ASN A 207 -15.66 8.09 -18.02
C ASN A 207 -16.04 7.36 -16.73
N ARG A 208 -17.29 7.53 -16.29
CA ARG A 208 -17.83 6.90 -15.07
C ARG A 208 -17.90 5.37 -15.10
N SER A 209 -17.64 4.75 -16.25
CA SER A 209 -17.54 3.29 -16.36
C SER A 209 -16.14 2.74 -16.08
N GLU A 210 -15.10 3.58 -16.14
CA GLU A 210 -13.77 3.18 -15.68
C GLU A 210 -13.78 2.96 -14.18
N GLN A 211 -12.91 2.10 -13.69
CA GLN A 211 -12.73 1.79 -12.28
C GLN A 211 -11.29 2.10 -11.87
N ILE A 212 -11.08 2.40 -10.59
CA ILE A 212 -9.75 2.54 -10.01
C ILE A 212 -9.21 1.13 -9.74
N VAL A 213 -8.12 0.77 -10.41
CA VAL A 213 -7.49 -0.57 -10.30
C VAL A 213 -6.48 -0.60 -9.15
N SER A 214 -5.75 0.48 -8.96
CA SER A 214 -4.75 0.65 -7.91
C SER A 214 -4.52 2.15 -7.70
N PHE A 215 -4.13 2.55 -6.49
CA PHE A 215 -3.70 3.91 -6.23
C PHE A 215 -2.65 3.94 -5.13
N ILE A 216 -1.91 5.05 -5.08
CA ILE A 216 -1.05 5.42 -3.97
C ILE A 216 -1.45 6.81 -3.46
N ALA A 217 -1.63 6.93 -2.16
CA ALA A 217 -1.80 8.16 -1.40
C ALA A 217 -0.43 8.72 -1.03
N ILE A 218 -0.27 10.02 -1.22
CA ILE A 218 1.00 10.72 -1.16
C ILE A 218 0.86 11.91 -0.23
N PRO A 219 1.35 11.78 1.02
CA PRO A 219 1.35 12.87 1.98
C PRO A 219 2.16 14.07 1.48
N GLN A 220 1.59 15.26 1.68
CA GLN A 220 2.21 16.55 1.38
C GLN A 220 2.69 17.23 2.66
N GLU A 221 3.57 18.23 2.51
CA GLU A 221 4.15 18.98 3.64
C GLU A 221 3.12 19.77 4.44
N ASP A 222 2.02 20.16 3.81
CA ASP A 222 0.91 20.88 4.44
C ASP A 222 -0.10 19.97 5.14
N GLY A 223 0.19 18.66 5.21
CA GLY A 223 -0.69 17.64 5.78
C GLY A 223 -1.78 17.16 4.81
N SER A 224 -1.91 17.77 3.63
CA SER A 224 -2.86 17.28 2.63
C SER A 224 -2.38 15.99 1.96
N LEU A 225 -3.30 15.28 1.33
CA LEU A 225 -3.03 14.06 0.59
C LEU A 225 -3.25 14.31 -0.90
N GLU A 226 -2.35 13.79 -1.73
CA GLU A 226 -2.57 13.61 -3.17
C GLU A 226 -2.69 12.12 -3.46
N ILE A 227 -3.31 11.76 -4.58
CA ILE A 227 -3.31 10.37 -5.06
C ILE A 227 -2.75 10.28 -6.47
N CYS A 228 -2.07 9.18 -6.75
CA CYS A 228 -1.78 8.72 -8.11
C CYS A 228 -2.50 7.40 -8.31
N ALA A 229 -3.40 7.33 -9.29
CA ALA A 229 -4.27 6.19 -9.55
C ALA A 229 -4.04 5.62 -10.94
N LEU A 230 -4.17 4.30 -11.05
CA LEU A 230 -4.24 3.57 -12.31
C LEU A 230 -5.70 3.19 -12.58
N MET A 231 -6.23 3.64 -13.71
CA MET A 231 -7.60 3.36 -14.13
C MET A 231 -7.67 2.06 -14.95
N SER A 232 -8.84 1.41 -14.96
CA SER A 232 -9.06 0.17 -15.73
C SER A 232 -8.93 0.35 -17.24
N GLY A 233 -9.13 1.57 -17.75
CA GLY A 233 -8.85 1.94 -19.15
C GLY A 233 -7.36 2.12 -19.47
N GLY A 234 -6.49 2.02 -18.47
CA GLY A 234 -5.04 2.21 -18.59
C GLY A 234 -4.58 3.64 -18.34
N ALA A 235 -5.47 4.60 -18.07
CA ALA A 235 -5.05 5.97 -17.74
C ALA A 235 -4.30 6.00 -16.38
N LEU A 236 -3.14 6.63 -16.34
CA LEU A 236 -2.44 6.99 -15.11
C LEU A 236 -2.76 8.44 -14.78
N VAL A 237 -3.34 8.68 -13.61
CA VAL A 237 -3.93 9.97 -13.26
C VAL A 237 -3.48 10.41 -11.87
N LYS A 238 -3.12 11.69 -11.76
CA LYS A 238 -2.83 12.35 -10.49
C LYS A 238 -4.02 13.19 -10.07
N VAL A 239 -4.46 13.05 -8.82
CA VAL A 239 -5.51 13.90 -8.23
C VAL A 239 -4.95 14.61 -7.01
N LYS A 240 -5.02 15.93 -7.01
CA LYS A 240 -4.58 16.78 -5.90
C LYS A 240 -5.71 16.97 -4.88
N SER A 241 -5.35 17.34 -3.66
CA SER A 241 -6.29 17.67 -2.57
C SER A 241 -7.29 18.78 -2.93
N ASN A 242 -6.91 19.71 -3.82
CA ASN A 242 -7.80 20.76 -4.32
C ASN A 242 -8.77 20.28 -5.43
N GLY A 243 -8.78 18.98 -5.74
CA GLY A 243 -9.63 18.37 -6.76
C GLY A 243 -9.11 18.49 -8.20
N GLN A 244 -7.93 19.09 -8.42
CA GLN A 244 -7.31 19.13 -9.74
C GLN A 244 -6.90 17.72 -10.18
N ILE A 245 -7.36 17.32 -11.36
CA ILE A 245 -7.00 16.05 -12.00
C ILE A 245 -6.02 16.34 -13.13
N THR A 246 -4.99 15.51 -13.25
CA THR A 246 -4.03 15.54 -14.35
C THR A 246 -3.82 14.11 -14.84
N GLU A 247 -4.20 13.84 -16.08
CA GLU A 247 -3.83 12.61 -16.76
C GLU A 247 -2.36 12.70 -17.16
N LEU A 248 -1.56 11.74 -16.70
CA LEU A 248 -0.12 11.71 -16.92
C LEU A 248 0.23 10.95 -18.21
N GLY A 249 -0.64 10.01 -18.59
CA GLY A 249 -0.43 9.18 -19.76
C GLY A 249 -1.23 7.89 -19.68
N THR A 250 -0.85 6.94 -20.54
CA THR A 250 -1.53 5.66 -20.67
C THR A 250 -0.57 4.50 -20.42
N VAL A 251 -1.06 3.48 -19.73
CA VAL A 251 -0.39 2.22 -19.42
C VAL A 251 -0.97 1.12 -20.28
N LYS A 252 -0.11 0.41 -21.01
CA LYS A 252 -0.47 -0.79 -21.77
C LYS A 252 0.56 -1.88 -21.47
N GLN A 253 0.09 -3.02 -20.98
CA GLN A 253 0.96 -4.17 -20.66
C GLN A 253 2.14 -3.77 -19.73
N GLY A 254 1.86 -2.95 -18.72
CA GLY A 254 2.87 -2.45 -17.78
C GLY A 254 3.81 -1.37 -18.33
N GLN A 255 3.63 -0.93 -19.58
CA GLN A 255 4.45 0.12 -20.20
C GLN A 255 3.68 1.44 -20.22
N PHE A 256 4.29 2.48 -19.68
CA PHE A 256 3.77 3.84 -19.64
C PHE A 256 4.12 4.61 -20.93
N THR A 257 3.18 5.42 -21.40
CA THR A 257 3.38 6.38 -22.49
C THR A 257 2.78 7.71 -22.08
N ALA A 258 3.63 8.73 -21.91
CA ALA A 258 3.21 10.08 -21.56
C ALA A 258 2.35 10.70 -22.67
N HIS A 259 1.40 11.57 -22.32
CA HIS A 259 0.66 12.36 -23.32
C HIS A 259 1.43 13.63 -23.68
N THR A 260 2.15 14.22 -22.73
CA THR A 260 3.01 15.37 -22.96
C THR A 260 4.41 15.20 -22.37
N SER A 261 5.39 15.93 -22.90
CA SER A 261 6.77 15.95 -22.38
C SER A 261 6.89 16.60 -20.99
N GLU A 262 5.93 17.46 -20.62
CA GLU A 262 5.91 18.14 -19.32
C GLU A 262 5.50 17.21 -18.18
N GLU A 263 4.73 16.16 -18.48
CA GLU A 263 4.31 15.11 -17.54
C GLU A 263 5.42 14.12 -17.17
N CYS A 264 6.58 14.18 -17.84
CA CYS A 264 7.72 13.29 -17.55
C CYS A 264 8.41 13.60 -16.21
N GLY A 265 8.24 14.82 -15.66
CA GLY A 265 8.85 15.25 -14.41
C GLY A 265 7.88 15.15 -13.23
N ILE A 266 7.87 14.01 -12.53
CA ILE A 266 7.00 13.79 -11.39
C ILE A 266 7.81 13.88 -10.07
N GLU A 267 7.72 14.99 -9.35
CA GLU A 267 8.29 15.14 -7.99
C GLU A 267 7.43 14.45 -6.89
N LEU A 268 7.04 13.18 -7.07
CA LEU A 268 6.18 12.48 -6.09
C LEU A 268 6.96 11.72 -4.99
N ILE A 269 8.16 11.20 -5.28
CA ILE A 269 8.99 10.50 -4.25
C ILE A 269 9.24 11.41 -3.05
N ARG A 270 9.48 12.70 -3.30
CA ARG A 270 9.91 13.62 -2.24
C ARG A 270 8.85 13.72 -1.13
N GLY A 271 7.56 13.67 -1.49
CA GLY A 271 6.46 13.60 -0.52
C GLY A 271 6.46 12.28 0.25
N ILE A 272 6.56 11.15 -0.45
CA ILE A 272 6.54 9.82 0.17
C ILE A 272 7.71 9.62 1.15
N LYS A 273 8.95 9.89 0.73
CA LYS A 273 10.13 9.74 1.59
C LYS A 273 10.11 10.69 2.79
N LYS A 274 9.52 11.88 2.67
CA LYS A 274 9.38 12.81 3.79
C LYS A 274 8.31 12.35 4.78
N GLY A 275 7.17 11.85 4.29
CA GLY A 275 6.13 11.24 5.14
C GLY A 275 6.68 10.09 5.97
N ILE A 276 7.38 9.14 5.31
CA ILE A 276 8.03 8.00 5.99
C ILE A 276 9.04 8.49 7.04
N LYS A 277 9.93 9.43 6.69
CA LYS A 277 10.92 9.98 7.63
C LYS A 277 10.30 10.69 8.83
N ALA A 278 9.16 11.34 8.67
CA ALA A 278 8.48 12.02 9.78
C ALA A 278 8.00 11.02 10.83
N VAL A 279 7.36 9.92 10.40
CA VAL A 279 6.92 8.83 11.30
C VAL A 279 8.10 8.18 12.00
N VAL A 280 9.13 7.85 11.24
CA VAL A 280 10.34 7.21 11.76
C VAL A 280 11.09 8.10 12.76
N GLY A 281 11.10 9.42 12.55
CA GLY A 281 11.69 10.37 13.49
C GLY A 281 10.94 10.48 14.83
N GLU A 282 9.63 10.21 14.84
CA GLU A 282 8.81 10.18 16.05
C GLU A 282 8.95 8.88 16.83
N LEU A 283 9.16 7.75 16.15
CA LEU A 283 9.50 6.45 16.75
C LEU A 283 10.75 6.50 17.67
N LYS A 284 11.63 7.50 17.50
CA LYS A 284 12.87 7.67 18.29
C LYS A 284 12.72 8.44 19.61
N LYS A 285 11.54 8.99 19.91
CA LYS A 285 11.31 9.86 21.09
C LYS A 285 10.47 9.16 22.15
#